data_AF-A0A919R1W3-F1
#
_entry.id   AF-A0A919R1W3-F1
#
_cell.length_a   1.000
_cell.length_b   1.000
_cell.length_c   1.000
_cell.angle_alpha   90.00
_cell.angle_beta   90.00
_cell.angle_gamma   90.00
#
_symmetry.space_group_name_H-M   'P 1'
#
loop_
_entity.id
_entity.type
_entity.pdbx_description
1 polymer ?
#
loop_
_entity_poly.entity_id
_entity_poly.type
_entity_poly.pdbx_seq_one_letter_code
_entity_poly.pdbx_strand_id
1 'polypeptide(L)'
;MSSTVQTVAHTVRVRSVTLGDGPVLVVAGAGGSPDGDRADGGPGPAGADVRWLAPRPGRAAAELAAARAGRDVPVLAEPATDADLPAVAAGADGVVVGAAWARDPARLAAAARLGLPVVLQRPPGADLAEWLELAARCAGAAGVALCEPGEGTAGEPPAADLGLAAAARERSGLPVLAAPGTRLAAATVAAGMDGLWLPAGAGEAEAAAAREAATLVGALLRPQSPATLASARGAIDRVDAALAVLLERRAALAGTVQRLKPVGGFAGRDAERERRLVAAMARRAPRLGEARLAPIMNAVIEAGLRLSEDAPAAGPRPRG
;
A
#
# COMPACT_ATOMS: atom_id res chain seq x y z
N MET A 1 5.59 25.52 25.91
CA MET A 1 6.59 24.45 25.71
C MET A 1 5.83 23.14 25.67
N SER A 2 5.29 22.76 24.50
CA SER A 2 4.64 21.45 24.34
C SER A 2 5.72 20.40 24.24
N SER A 3 5.84 19.56 25.26
CA SER A 3 6.61 18.33 25.20
C SER A 3 5.89 17.42 24.21
N THR A 4 6.40 17.35 22.98
CA THR A 4 5.94 16.36 22.00
C THR A 4 6.38 15.01 22.53
N VAL A 5 5.46 14.28 23.15
CA VAL A 5 5.65 12.86 23.45
C VAL A 5 5.90 12.20 22.10
N GLN A 6 7.14 11.81 21.85
CA GLN A 6 7.51 11.12 20.62
C GLN A 6 6.91 9.72 20.70
N THR A 7 5.72 9.53 20.15
CA THR A 7 5.05 8.23 20.10
C THR A 7 5.96 7.26 19.34
N VAL A 8 6.35 6.17 19.99
CA VAL A 8 7.19 5.14 19.37
C VAL A 8 6.35 4.41 18.33
N ALA A 9 6.82 4.40 17.08
CA ALA A 9 6.14 3.65 16.01
C ALA A 9 6.15 2.15 16.34
N HIS A 10 4.96 1.55 16.38
CA HIS A 10 4.76 0.14 16.61
C HIS A 10 4.79 -0.62 15.28
N THR A 11 5.22 -1.88 15.35
CA THR A 11 5.16 -2.80 14.22
C THR A 11 4.33 -4.01 14.62
N VAL A 12 3.57 -4.54 13.66
CA VAL A 12 2.71 -5.71 13.88
C VAL A 12 3.08 -6.77 12.87
N ARG A 13 3.53 -7.93 13.36
CA ARG A 13 3.90 -9.06 12.51
C ARG A 13 2.68 -9.93 12.22
N VAL A 14 2.42 -10.18 10.95
CA VAL A 14 1.40 -11.12 10.46
C VAL A 14 2.13 -12.19 9.66
N ARG A 15 2.51 -13.29 10.32
CA ARG A 15 3.31 -14.39 9.74
C ARG A 15 4.62 -13.89 9.10
N SER A 16 4.65 -13.81 7.76
CA SER A 16 5.81 -13.46 6.94
C SER A 16 5.91 -11.96 6.63
N VAL A 17 4.85 -11.18 6.91
CA VAL A 17 4.81 -9.73 6.65
C VAL A 17 4.76 -8.92 7.94
N THR A 18 5.12 -7.65 7.84
CA THR A 18 5.11 -6.70 8.96
C THR A 18 4.36 -5.44 8.54
N LEU A 19 3.38 -5.03 9.34
CA LEU A 19 2.72 -3.74 9.25
C LEU A 19 3.48 -2.71 10.09
N GLY A 20 3.56 -1.47 9.62
CA GLY A 20 4.25 -0.37 10.31
C GLY A 20 5.72 -0.19 9.96
N ASP A 21 6.35 -1.20 9.34
CA ASP A 21 7.73 -1.13 8.82
C ASP A 21 7.84 -1.84 7.46
N GLY A 22 8.76 -1.39 6.60
CA GLY A 22 9.01 -1.98 5.27
C GLY A 22 8.14 -1.42 4.13
N PRO A 23 7.57 -2.25 3.24
CA PRO A 23 6.68 -1.80 2.16
C PRO A 23 5.24 -1.58 2.64
N VAL A 24 4.48 -0.75 1.93
CA VAL A 24 3.03 -0.66 2.13
C VAL A 24 2.39 -1.94 1.61
N LEU A 25 1.60 -2.61 2.43
CA LEU A 25 1.01 -3.91 2.11
C LEU A 25 -0.39 -3.76 1.50
N VAL A 26 -0.70 -4.56 0.49
CA VAL A 26 -2.06 -4.67 -0.04
C VAL A 26 -2.79 -5.83 0.63
N VAL A 27 -3.85 -5.50 1.37
CA VAL A 27 -4.74 -6.47 2.01
C VAL A 27 -6.01 -6.59 1.18
N ALA A 28 -6.31 -7.77 0.65
CA ALA A 28 -7.47 -7.99 -0.21
C ALA A 28 -8.24 -9.24 0.20
N GLY A 29 -9.54 -9.26 0.01
CA GLY A 29 -10.37 -10.32 0.56
C GLY A 29 -11.64 -10.59 -0.20
N ALA A 30 -12.22 -11.74 0.13
CA ALA A 30 -13.57 -12.11 -0.22
C ALA A 30 -14.40 -12.03 1.07
N GLY A 31 -15.29 -11.04 1.13
CA GLY A 31 -16.34 -11.01 2.16
C GLY A 31 -17.52 -11.84 1.69
N GLY A 32 -18.14 -12.59 2.58
CA GLY A 32 -19.48 -13.13 2.31
C GLY A 32 -20.48 -11.99 2.24
N SER A 33 -21.21 -11.84 1.13
CA SER A 33 -22.40 -10.99 1.10
C SER A 33 -23.45 -11.57 2.07
N PRO A 34 -24.14 -10.76 2.87
CA PRO A 34 -25.25 -11.22 3.71
C PRO A 34 -26.39 -11.87 2.89
N ASP A 35 -26.49 -11.55 1.59
CA ASP A 35 -27.55 -12.03 0.70
C ASP A 35 -27.24 -13.36 -0.01
N GLY A 36 -26.16 -14.05 0.35
CA GLY A 36 -25.88 -15.42 -0.11
C GLY A 36 -25.57 -15.59 -1.59
N ASP A 37 -25.70 -14.53 -2.41
CA ASP A 37 -25.43 -14.58 -3.84
C ASP A 37 -24.15 -13.79 -4.18
N ARG A 38 -23.16 -14.52 -4.70
CA ARG A 38 -21.85 -14.06 -5.21
C ARG A 38 -20.86 -13.46 -4.19
N ALA A 39 -20.35 -14.34 -3.35
CA ALA A 39 -18.89 -14.48 -3.15
C ALA A 39 -18.65 -15.91 -2.66
N ASP A 40 -18.35 -16.84 -3.58
CA ASP A 40 -17.57 -17.99 -3.15
C ASP A 40 -16.26 -17.43 -2.57
N GLY A 41 -15.79 -18.01 -1.47
CA GLY A 41 -14.50 -17.71 -0.85
C GLY A 41 -13.35 -18.13 -1.77
N GLY A 42 -13.38 -17.66 -3.03
CA GLY A 42 -12.41 -17.88 -4.06
C GLY A 42 -11.04 -17.37 -3.62
N PRO A 43 -10.01 -17.64 -4.40
CA PRO A 43 -8.62 -17.44 -4.02
C PRO A 43 -8.21 -15.99 -3.67
N GLY A 44 -9.12 -15.02 -3.80
CA GLY A 44 -8.77 -13.59 -3.79
C GLY A 44 -7.89 -13.22 -4.99
N PRO A 45 -7.62 -11.93 -5.21
CA PRO A 45 -6.73 -11.52 -6.28
C PRO A 45 -5.30 -12.02 -6.00
N ALA A 46 -4.63 -12.58 -7.01
CA ALA A 46 -3.27 -13.13 -6.89
C ALA A 46 -2.21 -12.07 -6.47
N GLY A 47 -2.55 -10.79 -6.54
CA GLY A 47 -1.69 -9.66 -6.18
C GLY A 47 -1.87 -9.10 -4.76
N ALA A 48 -2.46 -9.86 -3.82
CA ALA A 48 -2.55 -9.44 -2.42
C ALA A 48 -1.32 -9.88 -1.61
N ASP A 49 -0.78 -9.00 -0.75
CA ASP A 49 0.29 -9.35 0.19
C ASP A 49 -0.25 -10.04 1.44
N VAL A 50 -1.51 -9.75 1.77
CA VAL A 50 -2.28 -10.39 2.84
C VAL A 50 -3.68 -10.64 2.33
N ARG A 51 -4.22 -11.81 2.62
CA ARG A 51 -5.62 -12.12 2.36
C ARG A 51 -6.46 -11.82 3.59
N TRP A 52 -7.68 -11.34 3.41
CA TRP A 52 -8.66 -11.29 4.49
C TRP A 52 -9.93 -12.04 4.10
N LEU A 53 -10.57 -12.71 5.06
CA LEU A 53 -11.90 -13.31 4.85
C LEU A 53 -12.84 -13.00 6.01
N ALA A 54 -14.12 -12.91 5.69
CA ALA A 54 -15.21 -13.03 6.66
C ALA A 54 -15.92 -14.36 6.36
N PRO A 55 -15.61 -15.47 7.07
CA PRO A 55 -16.19 -16.75 6.78
C PRO A 55 -17.67 -16.77 7.11
N ARG A 56 -18.42 -17.65 6.45
CA ARG A 56 -19.83 -17.87 6.78
C ARG A 56 -19.95 -18.51 8.18
N PRO A 57 -21.02 -18.22 8.95
CA PRO A 57 -21.23 -18.83 10.27
C PRO A 57 -21.07 -20.35 10.25
N GLY A 58 -20.20 -20.89 11.11
CA GLY A 58 -19.96 -22.34 11.20
C GLY A 58 -19.13 -22.94 10.07
N ARG A 59 -18.59 -22.12 9.16
CA ARG A 59 -17.75 -22.55 8.03
C ARG A 59 -16.30 -22.11 8.15
N ALA A 60 -15.94 -21.40 9.22
CA ALA A 60 -14.60 -20.81 9.41
C ALA A 60 -13.45 -21.80 9.20
N ALA A 61 -13.51 -22.99 9.79
CA ALA A 61 -12.45 -24.00 9.65
C ALA A 61 -12.22 -24.43 8.19
N ALA A 62 -13.31 -24.72 7.47
CA ALA A 62 -13.25 -25.17 6.07
C ALA A 62 -12.78 -24.05 5.13
N GLU A 63 -13.28 -22.83 5.31
CA GLU A 63 -12.93 -21.69 4.47
C GLU A 63 -11.50 -21.19 4.72
N LEU A 64 -11.02 -21.22 5.97
CA LEU A 64 -9.62 -20.94 6.29
C LEU A 64 -8.67 -21.99 5.70
N ALA A 65 -9.03 -23.27 5.78
CA ALA A 65 -8.25 -24.34 5.15
C ALA A 65 -8.18 -24.15 3.63
N ALA A 66 -9.31 -23.82 2.99
CA ALA A 66 -9.36 -23.52 1.55
C ALA A 66 -8.54 -22.27 1.18
N ALA A 67 -8.61 -21.22 1.99
CA ALA A 67 -7.84 -19.99 1.75
C ALA A 67 -6.32 -20.22 1.82
N ARG A 68 -5.88 -21.19 2.61
CA ARG A 68 -4.47 -21.56 2.75
C ARG A 68 -3.97 -22.56 1.71
N ALA A 69 -4.86 -23.33 1.10
CA ALA A 69 -4.49 -24.41 0.18
C ALA A 69 -3.64 -23.88 -0.99
N GLY A 70 -2.39 -24.35 -1.07
CA GLY A 70 -1.47 -24.05 -2.16
C GLY A 70 -0.95 -22.61 -2.23
N ARG A 71 -1.08 -21.81 -1.15
CA ARG A 71 -0.65 -20.40 -1.13
C ARG A 71 0.16 -20.07 0.12
N ASP A 72 1.25 -19.33 -0.06
CA ASP A 72 2.10 -18.84 1.02
C ASP A 72 1.86 -17.36 1.33
N VAL A 73 0.59 -16.98 1.45
CA VAL A 73 0.16 -15.62 1.77
C VAL A 73 -0.54 -15.64 3.13
N PRO A 74 -0.24 -14.69 4.05
CA PRO A 74 -0.93 -14.62 5.33
C PRO A 74 -2.43 -14.41 5.18
N VAL A 75 -3.22 -14.99 6.07
CA VAL A 75 -4.69 -14.90 6.06
C VAL A 75 -5.20 -14.27 7.35
N LEU A 76 -5.89 -13.15 7.24
CA LEU A 76 -6.66 -12.52 8.31
C LEU A 76 -8.11 -13.00 8.26
N ALA A 77 -8.76 -13.13 9.42
CA ALA A 77 -10.15 -13.57 9.49
C ALA A 77 -11.00 -12.70 10.42
N GLU A 78 -12.15 -12.26 9.93
CA GLU A 78 -13.21 -11.71 10.77
C GLU A 78 -14.16 -12.84 11.18
N PRO A 79 -14.24 -13.24 12.46
CA PRO A 79 -15.15 -14.32 12.85
C PRO A 79 -16.61 -13.86 12.65
N ALA A 80 -17.50 -14.74 12.17
CA ALA A 80 -18.91 -14.38 12.06
C ALA A 80 -19.65 -14.50 13.40
N THR A 81 -19.23 -15.48 14.21
CA THR A 81 -19.84 -15.80 15.51
C THR A 81 -18.77 -16.15 16.54
N ASP A 82 -19.15 -16.14 17.81
CA ASP A 82 -18.29 -16.57 18.92
C ASP A 82 -17.82 -18.04 18.77
N ALA A 83 -18.62 -18.88 18.11
CA ALA A 83 -18.29 -20.27 17.84
C ALA A 83 -17.16 -20.44 16.80
N ASP A 84 -16.88 -19.41 16.00
CA ASP A 84 -15.81 -19.45 14.99
C ASP A 84 -14.42 -19.17 15.60
N LEU A 85 -14.35 -18.62 16.83
CA LEU A 85 -13.09 -18.22 17.48
C LEU A 85 -12.03 -19.34 17.55
N PRO A 86 -12.36 -20.60 17.92
CA PRO A 86 -11.37 -21.67 17.93
C PRO A 86 -10.81 -21.99 16.53
N ALA A 87 -11.65 -21.94 15.50
CA ALA A 87 -11.22 -22.17 14.12
C ALA A 87 -10.33 -21.03 13.60
N VAL A 88 -10.66 -19.77 13.95
CA VAL A 88 -9.84 -18.60 13.65
C VAL A 88 -8.49 -18.69 14.33
N ALA A 89 -8.45 -19.01 15.64
CA ALA A 89 -7.19 -19.18 16.38
C ALA A 89 -6.28 -20.27 15.78
N ALA A 90 -6.86 -21.35 15.25
CA ALA A 90 -6.11 -22.46 14.67
C ALA A 90 -5.68 -22.20 13.20
N GLY A 91 -6.45 -21.42 12.45
CA GLY A 91 -6.31 -21.32 10.98
C GLY A 91 -5.87 -19.96 10.43
N ALA A 92 -6.04 -18.87 11.18
CA ALA A 92 -5.70 -17.52 10.73
C ALA A 92 -4.32 -17.07 11.24
N ASP A 93 -3.73 -16.10 10.54
CA ASP A 93 -2.49 -15.40 10.93
C ASP A 93 -2.78 -14.09 11.68
N GLY A 94 -4.05 -13.70 11.76
CA GLY A 94 -4.54 -12.51 12.46
C GLY A 94 -6.06 -12.46 12.47
N VAL A 95 -6.62 -11.70 13.42
CA VAL A 95 -8.06 -11.51 13.56
C VAL A 95 -8.45 -10.10 13.10
N VAL A 96 -9.50 -9.99 12.31
CA VAL A 96 -10.13 -8.72 11.95
C VAL A 96 -11.28 -8.50 12.92
N VAL A 97 -11.31 -7.33 13.54
CA VAL A 97 -12.40 -6.89 14.39
C VAL A 97 -13.18 -5.83 13.63
N GLY A 98 -14.23 -6.25 12.93
CA GLY A 98 -15.16 -5.37 12.25
C GLY A 98 -16.12 -4.68 13.23
N ALA A 99 -16.98 -3.81 12.69
CA ALA A 99 -17.87 -2.93 13.48
C ALA A 99 -18.76 -3.68 14.48
N ALA A 100 -19.32 -4.84 14.09
CA ALA A 100 -20.20 -5.63 14.94
C ALA A 100 -19.46 -6.23 16.15
N TRP A 101 -18.19 -6.61 15.97
CA TRP A 101 -17.34 -7.13 17.04
C TRP A 101 -16.78 -6.01 17.93
N ALA A 102 -16.38 -4.90 17.33
CA ALA A 102 -15.81 -3.76 18.03
C ALA A 102 -16.78 -3.14 19.05
N ARG A 103 -18.08 -3.11 18.73
CA ARG A 103 -19.12 -2.54 19.61
C ARG A 103 -19.52 -3.43 20.77
N ASP A 104 -19.15 -4.72 20.77
CA ASP A 104 -19.44 -5.64 21.87
C ASP A 104 -18.18 -5.83 22.75
N PRO A 105 -18.19 -5.33 23.99
CA PRO A 105 -17.11 -5.49 24.96
C PRO A 105 -16.58 -6.92 25.15
N ALA A 106 -17.47 -7.91 25.16
CA ALA A 106 -17.10 -9.30 25.42
C ALA A 106 -16.41 -9.91 24.20
N ARG A 107 -16.95 -9.63 23.00
CA ARG A 107 -16.40 -10.06 21.72
C ARG A 107 -15.04 -9.44 21.41
N LEU A 108 -14.90 -8.13 21.62
CA LEU A 108 -13.62 -7.43 21.49
C LEU A 108 -12.55 -8.05 22.38
N ALA A 109 -12.90 -8.29 23.66
CA ALA A 109 -11.98 -8.88 24.61
C ALA A 109 -11.67 -10.36 24.30
N ALA A 110 -12.62 -11.11 23.73
CA ALA A 110 -12.39 -12.48 23.27
C ALA A 110 -11.43 -12.53 22.07
N ALA A 111 -11.64 -11.67 21.07
CA ALA A 111 -10.76 -11.55 19.91
C ALA A 111 -9.32 -11.17 20.30
N ALA A 112 -9.17 -10.20 21.22
CA ALA A 112 -7.86 -9.78 21.71
C ALA A 112 -7.10 -10.89 22.49
N ARG A 113 -7.82 -11.91 23.01
CA ARG A 113 -7.24 -13.02 23.78
C ARG A 113 -6.89 -14.25 22.94
N LEU A 114 -7.07 -14.21 21.62
CA LEU A 114 -6.73 -15.33 20.73
C LEU A 114 -5.23 -15.57 20.57
N GLY A 115 -4.38 -14.65 21.05
CA GLY A 115 -2.92 -14.73 20.83
C GLY A 115 -2.51 -14.38 19.40
N LEU A 116 -3.43 -13.81 18.61
CA LEU A 116 -3.21 -13.35 17.24
C LEU A 116 -3.08 -11.82 17.17
N PRO A 117 -2.42 -11.26 16.15
CA PRO A 117 -2.49 -9.82 15.88
C PRO A 117 -3.93 -9.43 15.49
N VAL A 118 -4.36 -8.26 15.96
CA VAL A 118 -5.68 -7.69 15.71
C VAL A 118 -5.57 -6.57 14.67
N VAL A 119 -6.43 -6.63 13.64
CA VAL A 119 -6.74 -5.48 12.77
C VAL A 119 -8.11 -4.94 13.19
N LEU A 120 -8.11 -3.82 13.91
CA LEU A 120 -9.33 -3.17 14.40
C LEU A 120 -9.85 -2.18 13.37
N GLN A 121 -10.99 -2.50 12.76
CA GLN A 121 -11.67 -1.56 11.88
C GLN A 121 -12.35 -0.46 12.71
N ARG A 122 -12.33 0.77 12.20
CA ARG A 122 -13.12 1.87 12.77
C ARG A 122 -14.61 1.53 12.68
N PRO A 123 -15.36 1.52 13.80
CA PRO A 123 -16.81 1.39 13.73
C PRO A 123 -17.42 2.59 13.00
N PRO A 124 -18.49 2.41 12.19
CA PRO A 124 -19.15 3.52 11.51
C PRO A 124 -19.60 4.60 12.49
N GLY A 125 -19.29 5.85 12.17
CA GLY A 125 -19.58 7.01 13.01
C GLY A 125 -18.74 7.17 14.29
N ALA A 126 -17.85 6.22 14.63
CA ALA A 126 -16.96 6.38 15.78
C ALA A 126 -15.96 7.51 15.52
N ASP A 127 -15.69 8.35 16.51
CA ASP A 127 -14.67 9.38 16.39
C ASP A 127 -13.26 8.83 16.68
N LEU A 128 -12.25 9.70 16.55
CA LEU A 128 -10.86 9.32 16.79
C LEU A 128 -10.59 8.89 18.24
N ALA A 129 -11.28 9.48 19.23
CA ALA A 129 -11.07 9.13 20.64
C ALA A 129 -11.66 7.75 20.92
N GLU A 130 -12.91 7.50 20.51
CA GLU A 130 -13.58 6.22 20.64
C GLU A 130 -12.78 5.10 19.97
N TRP A 131 -12.29 5.33 18.74
CA TRP A 131 -11.53 4.31 18.03
C TRP A 131 -10.23 3.93 18.75
N LEU A 132 -9.54 4.91 19.33
CA LEU A 132 -8.30 4.67 20.09
C LEU A 132 -8.56 4.03 21.46
N GLU A 133 -9.70 4.31 22.09
CA GLU A 133 -10.13 3.59 23.30
C GLU A 133 -10.40 2.11 23.01
N LEU A 134 -11.07 1.80 21.89
CA LEU A 134 -11.25 0.43 21.44
C LEU A 134 -9.91 -0.27 21.16
N ALA A 135 -8.95 0.44 20.54
CA ALA A 135 -7.61 -0.07 20.30
C ALA A 135 -6.87 -0.40 21.60
N ALA A 136 -6.97 0.46 22.63
CA ALA A 136 -6.36 0.22 23.93
C ALA A 136 -6.91 -1.04 24.62
N ARG A 137 -8.19 -1.38 24.38
CA ARG A 137 -8.81 -2.61 24.90
C ARG A 137 -8.29 -3.89 24.22
N CYS A 138 -7.60 -3.75 23.08
CA CYS A 138 -6.92 -4.84 22.40
C CYS A 138 -5.46 -5.05 22.84
N ALA A 139 -4.97 -4.34 23.86
CA ALA A 139 -3.56 -4.41 24.29
C ALA A 139 -3.06 -5.81 24.69
N GLY A 140 -3.97 -6.77 24.95
CA GLY A 140 -3.64 -8.18 25.21
C GLY A 140 -3.36 -9.02 23.96
N ALA A 141 -3.57 -8.47 22.76
CA ALA A 141 -3.29 -9.15 21.49
C ALA A 141 -1.78 -9.22 21.19
N ALA A 142 -1.39 -10.05 20.22
CA ALA A 142 0.02 -10.15 19.79
C ALA A 142 0.53 -8.88 19.06
N GLY A 143 -0.38 -7.96 18.75
CA GLY A 143 -0.14 -6.66 18.13
C GLY A 143 -1.46 -6.06 17.68
N VAL A 144 -1.55 -4.74 17.58
CA VAL A 144 -2.76 -4.04 17.14
C VAL A 144 -2.43 -3.15 15.95
N ALA A 145 -3.15 -3.32 14.85
CA ALA A 145 -3.19 -2.41 13.73
C ALA A 145 -4.60 -1.84 13.60
N LEU A 146 -4.69 -0.61 13.13
CA LEU A 146 -5.94 0.09 12.87
C LEU A 146 -6.28 -0.02 11.38
N CYS A 147 -7.56 -0.11 11.05
CA CYS A 147 -8.04 -0.03 9.68
C CYS A 147 -9.17 0.99 9.57
N GLU A 148 -9.02 1.99 8.70
CA GLU A 148 -10.12 2.85 8.25
C GLU A 148 -10.74 2.18 7.01
N PRO A 149 -11.78 1.33 7.14
CA PRO A 149 -12.32 0.56 6.02
C PRO A 149 -13.07 1.43 5.00
N GLY A 150 -13.26 2.72 5.31
CA GLY A 150 -14.07 3.64 4.56
C GLY A 150 -15.57 3.42 4.79
N GLU A 151 -16.33 4.50 4.64
CA GLU A 151 -17.79 4.44 4.58
C GLU A 151 -18.21 4.59 3.12
N GLY A 152 -19.27 3.88 2.71
CA GLY A 152 -19.72 3.85 1.33
C GLY A 152 -21.23 3.81 1.22
N THR A 153 -21.74 4.37 0.14
CA THR A 153 -23.13 4.23 -0.32
C THR A 153 -23.21 3.09 -1.33
N ALA A 154 -24.40 2.52 -1.52
CA ALA A 154 -24.59 1.44 -2.49
C ALA A 154 -24.16 1.90 -3.90
N GLY A 155 -23.22 1.17 -4.51
CA GLY A 155 -22.73 1.44 -5.86
C GLY A 155 -21.42 2.22 -5.95
N GLU A 156 -20.88 2.71 -4.84
CA GLU A 156 -19.56 3.37 -4.78
C GLU A 156 -18.62 2.62 -3.82
N PRO A 157 -17.33 2.45 -4.16
CA PRO A 157 -16.39 1.83 -3.23
C PRO A 157 -16.16 2.76 -2.02
N PRO A 158 -16.10 2.19 -0.81
CA PRO A 158 -15.97 2.98 0.41
C PRO A 158 -14.69 3.81 0.39
N ALA A 159 -14.80 5.07 0.80
CA ALA A 159 -13.69 6.01 0.86
C ALA A 159 -13.30 6.25 2.33
N ALA A 160 -12.03 6.02 2.64
CA ALA A 160 -11.47 6.28 3.96
C ALA A 160 -11.39 7.79 4.26
N ASP A 161 -11.66 8.15 5.52
CA ASP A 161 -11.22 9.45 6.07
C ASP A 161 -9.71 9.39 6.33
N LEU A 162 -8.92 9.78 5.32
CA LEU A 162 -7.46 9.78 5.41
C LEU A 162 -6.92 10.75 6.46
N GLY A 163 -7.65 11.82 6.78
CA GLY A 163 -7.27 12.78 7.81
C GLY A 163 -7.36 12.16 9.20
N LEU A 164 -8.47 11.49 9.48
CA LEU A 164 -8.66 10.75 10.73
C LEU A 164 -7.70 9.56 10.84
N ALA A 165 -7.48 8.81 9.76
CA ALA A 165 -6.52 7.71 9.73
C ALA A 165 -5.08 8.17 10.02
N ALA A 166 -4.65 9.30 9.42
CA ALA A 166 -3.36 9.90 9.71
C ALA A 166 -3.25 10.38 11.17
N ALA A 167 -4.30 11.01 11.71
CA ALA A 167 -4.34 11.42 13.11
C ALA A 167 -4.30 10.23 14.08
N ALA A 168 -4.95 9.11 13.74
CA ALA A 168 -4.87 7.87 14.50
C ALA A 168 -3.46 7.31 14.54
N ARG A 169 -2.76 7.30 13.39
CA ARG A 169 -1.37 6.87 13.30
C ARG A 169 -0.45 7.73 14.16
N GLU A 170 -0.57 9.05 14.05
CA GLU A 170 0.27 9.99 14.80
C GLU A 170 0.06 9.87 16.32
N ARG A 171 -1.19 9.79 16.76
CA ARG A 171 -1.51 9.72 18.19
C ARG A 171 -1.21 8.38 18.84
N SER A 172 -1.41 7.28 18.12
CA SER A 172 -1.28 5.93 18.69
C SER A 172 0.08 5.29 18.45
N GLY A 173 0.79 5.69 17.38
CA GLY A 173 1.98 4.99 16.90
C GLY A 173 1.68 3.61 16.30
N LEU A 174 0.43 3.14 16.30
CA LEU A 174 0.05 1.86 15.72
C LEU A 174 0.08 1.93 14.19
N PRO A 175 0.37 0.81 13.49
CA PRO A 175 0.20 0.74 12.05
C PRO A 175 -1.25 1.02 11.66
N VAL A 176 -1.46 1.83 10.62
CA VAL A 176 -2.80 2.16 10.12
C VAL A 176 -2.94 1.77 8.66
N LEU A 177 -3.95 0.95 8.37
CA LEU A 177 -4.41 0.65 7.02
C LEU A 177 -5.62 1.51 6.68
N ALA A 178 -5.84 1.75 5.39
CA ALA A 178 -7.04 2.46 4.95
C ALA A 178 -7.55 1.95 3.59
N ALA A 179 -8.87 2.01 3.42
CA ALA A 179 -9.49 1.72 2.14
C ALA A 179 -9.25 2.87 1.15
N PRO A 180 -8.72 2.58 -0.04
CA PRO A 180 -8.32 3.63 -0.96
C PRO A 180 -9.49 4.21 -1.80
N GLY A 181 -10.71 3.68 -1.72
CA GLY A 181 -11.78 4.04 -2.65
C GLY A 181 -11.38 3.94 -4.14
N THR A 182 -12.15 4.57 -5.03
CA THR A 182 -11.82 4.61 -6.46
C THR A 182 -10.64 5.53 -6.71
N ARG A 183 -9.55 5.01 -7.29
CA ARG A 183 -8.39 5.79 -7.76
C ARG A 183 -7.60 6.56 -6.70
N LEU A 184 -7.85 6.40 -5.39
CA LEU A 184 -7.08 7.10 -4.35
C LEU A 184 -5.96 6.25 -3.74
N ALA A 185 -5.63 5.07 -4.27
CA ALA A 185 -4.56 4.22 -3.74
C ALA A 185 -3.23 4.97 -3.55
N ALA A 186 -2.82 5.78 -4.55
CA ALA A 186 -1.62 6.62 -4.45
C ALA A 186 -1.73 7.68 -3.34
N ALA A 187 -2.91 8.29 -3.16
CA ALA A 187 -3.15 9.28 -2.11
C ALA A 187 -3.16 8.64 -0.72
N THR A 188 -3.73 7.44 -0.58
CA THR A 188 -3.71 6.66 0.67
C THR A 188 -2.28 6.31 1.09
N VAL A 189 -1.44 5.89 0.13
CA VAL A 189 0.00 5.67 0.39
C VAL A 189 0.69 6.98 0.78
N ALA A 190 0.40 8.08 0.07
CA ALA A 190 0.99 9.39 0.34
C ALA A 190 0.55 9.99 1.69
N ALA A 191 -0.62 9.62 2.19
CA ALA A 191 -1.10 9.96 3.53
C ALA A 191 -0.36 9.22 4.65
N GLY A 192 0.58 8.33 4.31
CA GLY A 192 1.44 7.63 5.28
C GLY A 192 0.81 6.36 5.84
N MET A 193 -0.20 5.79 5.16
CA MET A 193 -0.82 4.54 5.57
C MET A 193 0.15 3.36 5.37
N ASP A 194 0.15 2.45 6.32
CA ASP A 194 1.02 1.27 6.37
C ASP A 194 0.48 0.10 5.54
N GLY A 195 -0.79 0.18 5.13
CA GLY A 195 -1.41 -0.77 4.20
C GLY A 195 -2.64 -0.21 3.47
N LEU A 196 -2.96 -0.82 2.34
CA LEU A 196 -4.16 -0.59 1.56
C LEU A 196 -5.17 -1.70 1.85
N TRP A 197 -6.35 -1.33 2.36
CA TRP A 197 -7.43 -2.26 2.66
C TRP A 197 -8.42 -2.30 1.49
N LEU A 198 -8.36 -3.32 0.65
CA LEU A 198 -9.27 -3.43 -0.48
C LEU A 198 -10.63 -3.99 -0.04
N PRO A 199 -11.74 -3.43 -0.56
CA PRO A 199 -13.07 -3.90 -0.23
C PRO A 199 -13.26 -5.36 -0.65
N ALA A 200 -14.22 -6.02 -0.01
CA ALA A 200 -14.63 -7.36 -0.40
C ALA A 200 -15.03 -7.38 -1.89
N GLY A 201 -14.48 -8.33 -2.65
CA GLY A 201 -14.79 -8.46 -4.08
C GLY A 201 -13.92 -7.60 -5.00
N ALA A 202 -12.90 -6.90 -4.48
CA ALA A 202 -11.94 -6.20 -5.31
C ALA A 202 -11.28 -7.13 -6.34
N GLY A 203 -11.27 -6.69 -7.61
CA GLY A 203 -10.77 -7.48 -8.72
C GLY A 203 -9.24 -7.53 -8.81
N GLU A 204 -8.71 -8.39 -9.67
CA GLU A 204 -7.25 -8.48 -9.89
C GLU A 204 -6.65 -7.17 -10.38
N ALA A 205 -7.34 -6.45 -11.26
CA ALA A 205 -6.88 -5.16 -11.77
C ALA A 205 -6.80 -4.09 -10.67
N GLU A 206 -7.74 -4.08 -9.73
CA GLU A 206 -7.75 -3.15 -8.60
C GLU A 206 -6.62 -3.47 -7.63
N ALA A 207 -6.40 -4.75 -7.31
CA ALA A 207 -5.28 -5.18 -6.50
C ALA A 207 -3.92 -4.87 -7.14
N ALA A 208 -3.80 -5.06 -8.46
CA ALA A 208 -2.60 -4.70 -9.21
C ALA A 208 -2.35 -3.18 -9.19
N ALA A 209 -3.38 -2.37 -9.41
CA ALA A 209 -3.27 -0.91 -9.34
C ALA A 209 -2.90 -0.42 -7.93
N ALA A 210 -3.47 -1.03 -6.89
CA ALA A 210 -3.11 -0.74 -5.50
C ALA A 210 -1.65 -1.10 -5.20
N ARG A 211 -1.18 -2.25 -5.66
CA ARG A 211 0.21 -2.70 -5.51
C ARG A 211 1.19 -1.79 -6.27
N GLU A 212 0.83 -1.37 -7.47
CA GLU A 212 1.63 -0.42 -8.25
C GLU A 212 1.75 0.91 -7.51
N ALA A 213 0.63 1.44 -6.98
CA ALA A 213 0.65 2.65 -6.16
C ALA A 213 1.51 2.48 -4.89
N ALA A 214 1.37 1.37 -4.17
CA ALA A 214 2.18 1.04 -2.99
C ALA A 214 3.67 0.95 -3.31
N THR A 215 4.03 0.42 -4.48
CA THR A 215 5.42 0.31 -4.95
C THR A 215 5.99 1.67 -5.31
N LEU A 216 5.35 2.40 -6.24
CA LEU A 216 5.88 3.64 -6.79
C LEU A 216 5.87 4.78 -5.77
N VAL A 217 4.74 5.00 -5.10
CA VAL A 217 4.58 6.10 -4.14
C VAL A 217 5.29 5.76 -2.83
N GLY A 218 5.22 4.49 -2.39
CA GLY A 218 5.91 4.03 -1.19
C GLY A 218 7.42 4.17 -1.30
N ALA A 219 8.02 3.87 -2.47
CA ALA A 219 9.45 4.05 -2.70
C ALA A 219 9.90 5.51 -2.56
N LEU A 220 9.03 6.47 -2.90
CA LEU A 220 9.34 7.90 -2.84
C LEU A 220 9.15 8.50 -1.44
N LEU A 221 8.09 8.08 -0.74
CA LEU A 221 7.62 8.78 0.45
C LEU A 221 7.86 8.03 1.76
N ARG A 222 8.02 6.70 1.73
CA ARG A 222 8.10 5.91 2.96
C ARG A 222 9.55 5.71 3.40
N PRO A 223 9.98 6.27 4.55
CA PRO A 223 11.29 5.98 5.11
C PRO A 223 11.34 4.52 5.55
N GLN A 224 12.43 3.83 5.22
CA GLN A 224 12.66 2.43 5.59
C GLN A 224 14.05 2.29 6.19
N SER A 225 14.16 1.50 7.26
CA SER A 225 15.43 1.17 7.90
C SER A 225 15.61 -0.36 7.89
N PRO A 226 15.91 -0.95 6.71
CA PRO A 226 15.97 -2.39 6.57
C PRO A 226 17.08 -3.00 7.45
N ALA A 227 16.70 -3.94 8.32
CA ALA A 227 17.63 -4.64 9.22
C ALA A 227 18.31 -5.89 8.61
N THR A 228 17.94 -6.28 7.38
CA THR A 228 18.46 -7.49 6.73
C THR A 228 18.87 -7.21 5.29
N LEU A 229 19.76 -8.04 4.75
CA LEU A 229 20.15 -7.95 3.33
C LEU A 229 18.95 -8.14 2.39
N ALA A 230 18.05 -9.07 2.71
CA ALA A 230 16.86 -9.33 1.91
C ALA A 230 15.92 -8.11 1.89
N SER A 231 15.67 -7.49 3.05
CA SER A 231 14.82 -6.30 3.12
C SER A 231 15.46 -5.07 2.46
N ALA A 232 16.79 -4.93 2.54
CA ALA A 232 17.51 -3.86 1.84
C ALA A 232 17.43 -4.02 0.32
N ARG A 233 17.62 -5.24 -0.21
CA ARG A 233 17.47 -5.53 -1.65
C ARG A 233 16.05 -5.27 -2.12
N GLY A 234 15.04 -5.76 -1.40
CA GLY A 234 13.65 -5.48 -1.76
C GLY A 234 13.30 -3.98 -1.74
N ALA A 235 13.91 -3.19 -0.86
CA ALA A 235 13.75 -1.74 -0.88
C ALA A 235 14.41 -1.10 -2.12
N ILE A 236 15.59 -1.56 -2.51
CA ILE A 236 16.24 -1.15 -3.77
C ILE A 236 15.37 -1.52 -4.97
N ASP A 237 14.85 -2.75 -5.03
CA ASP A 237 14.01 -3.21 -6.15
C ASP A 237 12.77 -2.31 -6.34
N ARG A 238 12.16 -1.82 -5.25
CA ARG A 238 11.05 -0.86 -5.32
C ARG A 238 11.48 0.52 -5.81
N VAL A 239 12.64 0.99 -5.38
CA VAL A 239 13.23 2.25 -5.90
C VAL A 239 13.53 2.11 -7.39
N ASP A 240 14.07 0.97 -7.82
CA ASP A 240 14.39 0.69 -9.22
C ASP A 240 13.12 0.57 -10.08
N ALA A 241 12.04 -0.02 -9.55
CA ALA A 241 10.73 -0.01 -10.20
C ALA A 241 10.22 1.44 -10.40
N ALA A 242 10.30 2.28 -9.36
CA ALA A 242 9.93 3.69 -9.47
C ALA A 242 10.84 4.45 -10.46
N LEU A 243 12.13 4.15 -10.47
CA LEU A 243 13.09 4.72 -11.39
C LEU A 243 12.77 4.34 -12.84
N ALA A 244 12.40 3.09 -13.11
CA ALA A 244 12.03 2.63 -14.45
C ALA A 244 10.84 3.44 -15.02
N VAL A 245 9.79 3.64 -14.22
CA VAL A 245 8.61 4.45 -14.62
C VAL A 245 9.01 5.92 -14.89
N LEU A 246 9.87 6.49 -14.05
CA LEU A 246 10.35 7.86 -14.23
C LEU A 246 11.27 8.01 -15.44
N LEU A 247 12.12 7.01 -15.72
CA LEU A 247 13.00 6.99 -16.88
C LEU A 247 12.19 6.90 -18.18
N GLU A 248 11.18 6.03 -18.23
CA GLU A 248 10.26 5.93 -19.37
C GLU A 248 9.54 7.27 -19.62
N ARG A 249 8.96 7.87 -18.57
CA ARG A 249 8.33 9.19 -18.66
C ARG A 249 9.31 10.27 -19.13
N ARG A 250 10.56 10.23 -18.65
CA ARG A 250 11.59 11.17 -19.05
C ARG A 250 12.00 10.98 -20.51
N ALA A 251 12.12 9.75 -20.99
CA ALA A 251 12.42 9.44 -22.39
C ALA A 251 11.31 9.94 -23.32
N ALA A 252 10.04 9.72 -22.95
CA ALA A 252 8.88 10.25 -23.67
C ALA A 252 8.90 11.79 -23.75
N LEU A 253 9.22 12.47 -22.65
CA LEU A 253 9.39 13.92 -22.62
C LEU A 253 10.59 14.40 -23.47
N ALA A 254 11.69 13.66 -23.46
CA ALA A 254 12.84 13.95 -24.32
C ALA A 254 12.46 13.87 -25.80
N GLY A 255 11.70 12.85 -26.22
CA GLY A 255 11.17 12.73 -27.57
C GLY A 255 10.25 13.90 -27.94
N THR A 256 9.41 14.37 -27.02
CA THR A 256 8.62 15.60 -27.21
C THR A 256 9.50 16.83 -27.41
N VAL A 257 10.55 16.99 -26.61
CA VAL A 257 11.52 18.09 -26.79
C VAL A 257 12.20 18.00 -28.15
N GLN A 258 12.59 16.82 -28.61
CA GLN A 258 13.23 16.64 -29.92
C GLN A 258 12.33 17.06 -31.09
N ARG A 259 11.02 16.77 -31.02
CA ARG A 259 10.06 17.21 -32.02
C ARG A 259 9.87 18.73 -32.06
N LEU A 260 10.11 19.42 -30.94
CA LEU A 260 9.95 20.87 -30.81
C LEU A 260 11.23 21.66 -31.13
N LYS A 261 12.41 21.04 -31.04
CA LYS A 261 13.67 21.74 -31.29
C LYS A 261 13.87 22.02 -32.78
N PRO A 262 14.46 23.17 -33.14
CA PRO A 262 14.85 23.46 -34.52
C PRO A 262 15.98 22.54 -35.01
N VAL A 263 16.86 22.11 -34.11
CA VAL A 263 17.91 21.11 -34.36
C VAL A 263 17.70 19.94 -33.40
N GLY A 264 17.34 18.78 -33.96
CA GLY A 264 17.09 17.55 -33.19
C GLY A 264 18.35 16.72 -32.95
N GLY A 265 18.18 15.61 -32.24
CA GLY A 265 19.21 14.60 -32.00
C GLY A 265 20.39 15.09 -31.18
N PHE A 266 21.53 14.43 -31.35
CA PHE A 266 22.78 14.80 -30.67
C PHE A 266 23.29 16.21 -31.02
N ALA A 267 23.02 16.68 -32.24
CA ALA A 267 23.43 18.01 -32.70
C ALA A 267 22.74 19.15 -31.92
N GLY A 268 21.57 18.89 -31.33
CA GLY A 268 20.82 19.84 -30.51
C GLY A 268 21.12 19.79 -29.01
N ARG A 269 22.23 19.17 -28.56
CA ARG A 269 22.60 19.12 -27.14
C ARG A 269 22.96 20.51 -26.60
N ASP A 270 22.59 20.75 -25.36
CA ASP A 270 22.83 22.01 -24.64
C ASP A 270 23.59 21.70 -23.36
N ALA A 271 24.93 21.81 -23.44
CA ALA A 271 25.81 21.48 -22.34
C ALA A 271 25.59 22.37 -21.11
N GLU A 272 25.16 23.61 -21.27
CA GLU A 272 24.89 24.50 -20.15
C GLU A 272 23.62 24.09 -19.40
N ARG A 273 22.55 23.77 -20.14
CA ARG A 273 21.32 23.20 -19.55
C ARG A 273 21.58 21.88 -18.85
N GLU A 274 22.42 21.02 -19.43
CA GLU A 274 22.80 19.74 -18.83
C GLU A 274 23.57 19.93 -17.52
N ARG A 275 24.52 20.87 -17.46
CA ARG A 275 25.19 21.26 -16.19
C ARG A 275 24.20 21.78 -15.15
N ARG A 276 23.29 22.68 -15.54
CA ARG A 276 22.25 23.21 -14.62
C ARG A 276 21.33 22.11 -14.08
N LEU A 277 20.99 21.13 -14.92
CA LEU A 277 20.20 19.96 -14.51
C LEU A 277 20.93 19.14 -13.44
N VAL A 278 22.21 18.83 -13.65
CA VAL A 278 23.03 18.06 -12.70
C VAL A 278 23.16 18.80 -11.36
N ALA A 279 23.46 20.11 -11.38
CA ALA A 279 23.52 20.93 -10.18
C ALA A 279 22.18 20.96 -9.41
N ALA A 280 21.05 21.00 -10.12
CA ALA A 280 19.72 20.94 -9.50
C ALA A 280 19.40 19.58 -8.87
N MET A 281 19.88 18.49 -9.47
CA MET A 281 19.74 17.14 -8.92
C MET A 281 20.66 16.90 -7.72
N ALA A 282 21.87 17.45 -7.73
CA ALA A 282 22.82 17.33 -6.63
C ALA A 282 22.28 17.91 -5.31
N ARG A 283 21.46 18.96 -5.37
CA ARG A 283 20.76 19.50 -4.17
C ARG A 283 19.79 18.49 -3.54
N ARG A 284 19.23 17.57 -4.32
CA ARG A 284 18.32 16.51 -3.85
C ARG A 284 19.04 15.21 -3.51
N ALA A 285 20.19 14.96 -4.13
CA ALA A 285 21.02 13.78 -3.92
C ALA A 285 22.45 14.16 -3.48
N PRO A 286 22.61 14.77 -2.29
CA PRO A 286 23.90 15.31 -1.84
C PRO A 286 24.99 14.24 -1.69
N ARG A 287 24.63 12.98 -1.38
CA ARG A 287 25.59 11.86 -1.29
C ARG A 287 26.24 11.49 -2.63
N LEU A 288 25.55 11.75 -3.74
CA LEU A 288 26.10 11.55 -5.07
C LEU A 288 26.89 12.79 -5.51
N GLY A 289 26.34 13.99 -5.26
CA GLY A 289 26.93 15.25 -5.72
C GLY A 289 26.99 15.35 -7.25
N GLU A 290 27.48 16.48 -7.76
CA GLU A 290 27.51 16.73 -9.21
C GLU A 290 28.44 15.75 -9.95
N ALA A 291 29.60 15.44 -9.39
CA ALA A 291 30.61 14.60 -10.03
C ALA A 291 30.11 13.18 -10.35
N ARG A 292 29.33 12.56 -9.45
CA ARG A 292 28.77 11.21 -9.68
C ARG A 292 27.46 11.25 -10.47
N LEU A 293 26.68 12.33 -10.35
CA LEU A 293 25.43 12.49 -11.11
C LEU A 293 25.65 12.81 -12.58
N ALA A 294 26.71 13.56 -12.92
CA ALA A 294 27.01 13.94 -14.30
C ALA A 294 27.07 12.74 -15.28
N PRO A 295 27.85 11.67 -15.03
CA PRO A 295 27.90 10.52 -15.94
C PRO A 295 26.58 9.75 -16.01
N ILE A 296 25.85 9.64 -14.90
CA ILE A 296 24.53 9.00 -14.86
C ILE A 296 23.56 9.78 -15.77
N MET A 297 23.49 11.10 -15.59
CA MET A 297 22.59 11.92 -16.38
C MET A 297 22.99 11.99 -17.84
N ASN A 298 24.29 11.96 -18.16
CA ASN A 298 24.75 11.81 -19.53
C ASN A 298 24.16 10.54 -20.17
N ALA A 299 24.29 9.38 -19.53
CA ALA A 299 23.73 8.13 -20.03
C ALA A 299 22.21 8.19 -20.24
N VAL A 300 21.48 8.78 -19.29
CA VAL A 300 20.01 8.93 -19.38
C VAL A 300 19.60 9.91 -20.50
N ILE A 301 20.38 10.96 -20.75
CA ILE A 301 20.16 11.89 -21.88
C ILE A 301 20.40 11.16 -23.20
N GLU A 302 21.54 10.50 -23.34
CA GLU A 302 21.92 9.81 -24.57
C GLU A 302 20.94 8.69 -24.93
N ALA A 303 20.47 7.93 -23.94
CA ALA A 303 19.44 6.91 -24.16
C ALA A 303 18.16 7.51 -24.76
N GLY A 304 17.69 8.64 -24.21
CA GLY A 304 16.51 9.33 -24.74
C GLY A 304 16.71 9.94 -26.12
N LEU A 305 17.93 10.39 -26.44
CA LEU A 305 18.27 10.87 -27.79
C LEU A 305 18.24 9.73 -28.81
N ARG A 306 18.88 8.60 -28.51
CA ARG A 306 18.88 7.40 -29.37
C ARG A 306 17.46 6.91 -29.64
N LEU A 307 16.65 6.76 -28.60
CA LEU A 307 15.24 6.38 -28.74
C LEU A 307 14.44 7.34 -29.65
N SER A 308 14.74 8.63 -29.60
CA SER A 308 14.08 9.61 -30.47
C SER A 308 14.56 9.57 -31.92
N GLU A 309 15.80 9.14 -32.16
CA GLU A 309 16.37 8.97 -33.51
C GLU A 309 15.91 7.65 -34.14
N ASP A 310 15.75 6.60 -33.33
CA ASP A 310 15.25 5.28 -33.74
C ASP A 310 13.72 5.26 -33.96
N ALA A 311 12.99 6.21 -33.37
CA ALA A 311 11.56 6.33 -33.57
C ALA A 311 11.27 6.66 -35.05
N PRO A 312 10.41 5.89 -35.75
CA PRO A 312 10.10 6.15 -37.15
C PRO A 312 9.61 7.59 -37.30
N ALA A 313 10.18 8.33 -38.25
CA ALA A 313 9.78 9.69 -38.56
C ALA A 313 8.26 9.71 -38.71
N ALA A 314 7.58 10.38 -37.77
CA ALA A 314 6.12 10.49 -37.79
C ALA A 314 5.70 10.95 -39.20
N GLY A 315 4.70 10.25 -39.75
CA GLY A 315 4.17 10.47 -41.09
C GLY A 315 3.84 11.94 -41.39
N PRO A 316 3.66 12.28 -42.67
CA PRO A 316 3.70 13.64 -43.17
C PRO A 316 2.88 14.62 -42.32
N ARG A 317 3.52 15.71 -41.90
CA ARG A 317 2.86 16.82 -41.21
C ARG A 317 1.63 17.25 -42.02
N PRO A 318 0.46 17.49 -41.41
CA PRO A 318 -0.67 18.06 -42.13
C PRO A 318 -0.22 19.36 -42.81
N ARG A 319 -0.44 19.44 -44.11
CA ARG A 319 -0.21 20.65 -44.90
C ARG A 319 -1.36 21.62 -44.62
N GLY A 320 -1.01 22.84 -44.22
CA GLY A 320 -1.92 24.00 -44.21
C GLY A 320 -2.63 24.21 -42.90
#